data_AF-A0A1F7WR53-F1
#
_entry.id   AF-A0A1F7WR53-F1
#
_cell.length_a   1.000
_cell.length_b   1.000
_cell.length_c   1.000
_cell.angle_alpha   90.00
_cell.angle_beta   90.00
_cell.angle_gamma   90.00
#
_symmetry.space_group_name_H-M   'P 1'
#
loop_
_entity.id
_entity.type
_entity.pdbx_description
1 polymer ?
#
loop_
_entity_poly.entity_id
_entity_poly.type
_entity_poly.pdbx_seq_one_letter_code
_entity_poly.pdbx_strand_id
1 'polypeptide(L)'
;MEKFEQQPNPEDVQAQTSQTREQFEQERDFRADERTSYRTIWQKMFGREKTTAMDVAMEEALKMDAAIEKELKEGRAETIEEALDNIDKLPEFQLKGTERVEKEEYGRAKTLQVGKAIANNEFYKAVSILHKEQSRKGIDKETAQIMDERTTTLVKEHVANLAQAKDGKNFVNSIYWFASRLESGDLPAEAVRSPEIAGAIREHAISWFRSFYNEPVNFAKELEKFSRLGLLNKEEVAQAPEIQQYAREKAISWFRTFYNEPRTFARIRDGFVQLGIVNAEEINSLPQIQEFAKEKATSWFETFYGEPKTFARLWTDFENLGVLPLEQIRMLPRIREVAKEKLLGRLRALGYRDYKSLLNSYAELGIVDIDEIESMPEVAERRGKSY
;
A
#
# COMPACT_ATOMS: atom_id res chain seq x y z
N MET A 1 20.41 -75.13 -28.15
CA MET A 1 21.81 -74.96 -28.57
C MET A 1 21.84 -74.02 -29.74
N GLU A 2 22.71 -73.04 -29.65
CA GLU A 2 22.81 -71.83 -30.45
C GLU A 2 22.89 -72.06 -31.96
N LYS A 3 22.22 -71.17 -32.69
CA LYS A 3 22.69 -70.66 -33.97
C LYS A 3 22.77 -69.14 -33.85
N PHE A 4 23.98 -68.62 -33.66
CA PHE A 4 24.35 -67.23 -33.98
C PHE A 4 25.41 -67.37 -35.08
N GLU A 5 25.02 -67.19 -36.34
CA GLU A 5 25.00 -65.92 -37.08
C GLU A 5 26.41 -65.39 -37.34
N GLN A 6 26.81 -65.57 -38.60
CA GLN A 6 27.95 -64.97 -39.25
C GLN A 6 27.82 -63.44 -39.21
N GLN A 7 28.91 -62.75 -38.88
CA GLN A 7 29.01 -61.30 -39.03
C GLN A 7 28.86 -60.91 -40.51
N PRO A 8 28.04 -59.90 -40.85
CA PRO A 8 28.05 -59.32 -42.19
C PRO A 8 29.31 -58.49 -42.43
N ASN A 9 29.72 -58.50 -43.71
CA ASN A 9 30.91 -57.91 -44.31
C ASN A 9 31.00 -56.38 -44.10
N PRO A 10 32.18 -55.77 -43.86
CA PRO A 10 32.31 -54.32 -43.65
C PRO A 10 32.00 -53.44 -44.87
N GLU A 11 31.70 -54.03 -46.02
CA GLU A 11 31.40 -53.31 -47.26
C GLU A 11 29.92 -52.93 -47.42
N ASP A 12 29.02 -53.37 -46.52
CA ASP A 12 27.60 -52.97 -46.52
C ASP A 12 27.34 -51.64 -45.77
N VAL A 13 28.39 -50.96 -45.29
CA VAL A 13 28.28 -49.70 -44.52
C VAL A 13 28.34 -48.44 -45.42
N GLN A 14 28.37 -48.57 -46.75
CA GLN A 14 28.48 -47.42 -47.66
C GLN A 14 27.28 -47.19 -48.60
N ALA A 15 26.10 -47.72 -48.27
CA ALA A 15 24.87 -47.41 -49.00
C ALA A 15 23.73 -46.90 -48.08
N GLN A 16 24.05 -46.02 -47.12
CA GLN A 16 23.03 -45.13 -46.56
C GLN A 16 22.84 -43.96 -47.52
N THR A 17 21.75 -44.02 -48.27
CA THR A 17 21.26 -43.02 -49.21
C THR A 17 21.30 -41.63 -48.60
N SER A 18 22.22 -40.79 -49.09
CA SER A 18 22.12 -39.34 -48.98
C SER A 18 20.87 -38.90 -49.72
N GLN A 19 19.76 -38.67 -48.99
CA GLN A 19 18.59 -37.99 -49.54
C GLN A 19 19.07 -36.69 -50.19
N THR A 20 18.78 -36.51 -51.48
CA THR A 20 19.20 -35.31 -52.19
C THR A 20 18.42 -34.11 -51.66
N ARG A 21 19.02 -32.92 -51.70
CA ARG A 21 18.40 -31.66 -51.26
C ARG A 21 17.01 -31.42 -51.90
N GLU A 22 16.81 -31.91 -53.12
CA GLU A 22 15.51 -31.94 -53.81
C GLU A 22 14.47 -32.86 -53.17
N GLN A 23 14.86 -34.02 -52.63
CA GLN A 23 13.95 -34.90 -51.90
C GLN A 23 13.51 -34.26 -50.58
N PHE A 24 14.42 -33.55 -49.91
CA PHE A 24 14.11 -32.78 -48.70
C PHE A 24 13.16 -31.61 -48.99
N GLU A 25 13.36 -30.91 -50.12
CA GLU A 25 12.47 -29.82 -50.55
C GLU A 25 11.10 -30.33 -50.99
N GLN A 26 11.02 -31.45 -51.71
CA GLN A 26 9.75 -32.07 -52.12
C GLN A 26 8.97 -32.62 -50.92
N GLU A 27 9.65 -33.23 -49.95
CA GLU A 27 9.02 -33.72 -48.73
C GLU A 27 8.58 -32.57 -47.83
N ARG A 28 9.33 -31.47 -47.78
CA ARG A 28 8.93 -30.23 -47.11
C ARG A 28 7.65 -29.65 -47.72
N ASP A 29 7.56 -29.60 -49.05
CA ASP A 29 6.42 -29.02 -49.76
C ASP A 29 5.18 -29.93 -49.68
N PHE A 30 5.36 -31.27 -49.81
CA PHE A 30 4.29 -32.24 -49.57
C PHE A 30 3.74 -32.17 -48.14
N ARG A 31 4.62 -32.08 -47.13
CA ARG A 31 4.20 -31.92 -45.72
C ARG A 31 3.62 -30.52 -45.45
N ALA A 32 3.96 -29.48 -46.21
CA ALA A 32 3.31 -28.17 -46.12
C ALA A 32 1.87 -28.22 -46.65
N ASP A 33 1.63 -28.98 -47.72
CA ASP A 33 0.30 -29.26 -48.26
C ASP A 33 -0.53 -30.12 -47.29
N GLU A 34 0.08 -31.14 -46.67
CA GLU A 34 -0.57 -31.98 -45.67
C GLU A 34 -0.97 -31.16 -44.42
N ARG A 35 -0.09 -30.27 -43.94
CA ARG A 35 -0.35 -29.29 -42.87
C ARG A 35 -1.48 -28.31 -43.20
N THR A 36 -1.56 -27.88 -44.46
CA THR A 36 -2.67 -27.03 -44.96
C THR A 36 -3.99 -27.80 -44.99
N SER A 37 -3.95 -29.11 -45.25
CA SER A 37 -5.12 -29.98 -45.21
C SER A 37 -5.71 -30.11 -43.80
N TYR A 38 -4.86 -30.24 -42.76
CA TYR A 38 -5.30 -30.27 -41.36
C TYR A 38 -5.97 -28.96 -40.96
N ARG A 39 -5.39 -27.82 -41.35
CA ARG A 39 -5.97 -26.48 -41.12
C ARG A 39 -7.40 -26.37 -41.67
N THR A 40 -7.67 -27.02 -42.81
CA THR A 40 -8.99 -27.04 -43.46
C THR A 40 -9.99 -27.95 -42.73
N ILE A 41 -9.52 -29.09 -42.20
CA ILE A 41 -10.31 -30.02 -41.39
C ILE A 41 -10.69 -29.40 -40.04
N TRP A 42 -9.74 -28.73 -39.37
CA TRP A 42 -9.96 -28.00 -38.12
C TRP A 42 -10.93 -26.82 -38.30
N GLN A 43 -10.83 -26.08 -39.41
CA GLN A 43 -11.81 -25.05 -39.78
C GLN A 43 -13.23 -25.60 -40.01
N LYS A 44 -13.35 -26.82 -40.57
CA LYS A 44 -14.63 -27.50 -40.79
C LYS A 44 -15.26 -28.03 -39.50
N MET A 45 -14.46 -28.51 -38.54
CA MET A 45 -14.97 -29.09 -37.29
C MET A 45 -15.42 -28.04 -36.27
N PHE A 46 -14.79 -26.86 -36.24
CA PHE A 46 -14.98 -25.90 -35.13
C PHE A 46 -15.53 -24.52 -35.52
N GLY A 47 -15.69 -24.24 -36.82
CA GLY A 47 -16.30 -23.01 -37.32
C GLY A 47 -15.41 -21.77 -37.18
N ARG A 48 -15.56 -20.80 -38.09
CA ARG A 48 -14.71 -19.60 -38.21
C ARG A 48 -14.84 -18.56 -37.07
N GLU A 49 -15.73 -18.75 -36.09
CA GLU A 49 -16.06 -17.72 -35.10
C GLU A 49 -15.66 -18.03 -33.64
N LYS A 50 -14.80 -19.03 -33.39
CA LYS A 50 -14.24 -19.27 -32.04
C LYS A 50 -12.73 -19.10 -32.04
N THR A 51 -12.29 -17.85 -31.91
CA THR A 51 -10.89 -17.41 -31.93
C THR A 51 -10.07 -17.81 -30.70
N THR A 52 -10.54 -18.67 -29.80
CA THR A 52 -9.86 -18.84 -28.51
C THR A 52 -9.16 -20.19 -28.30
N ALA A 53 -9.68 -21.28 -28.89
CA ALA A 53 -8.91 -22.53 -29.03
C ALA A 53 -7.89 -22.44 -30.19
N MET A 54 -8.17 -21.60 -31.18
CA MET A 54 -7.32 -21.38 -32.35
C MET A 54 -5.99 -20.72 -31.98
N ASP A 55 -5.97 -19.75 -31.07
CA ASP A 55 -4.73 -19.08 -30.64
C ASP A 55 -3.83 -20.02 -29.82
N VAL A 56 -4.42 -20.89 -29.00
CA VAL A 56 -3.68 -21.90 -28.22
C VAL A 56 -3.10 -22.96 -29.14
N ALA A 57 -3.91 -23.49 -30.08
CA ALA A 57 -3.42 -24.44 -31.07
C ALA A 57 -2.37 -23.83 -32.01
N MET A 58 -2.47 -22.53 -32.33
CA MET A 58 -1.48 -21.82 -33.15
C MET A 58 -0.18 -21.57 -32.39
N GLU A 59 -0.25 -21.17 -31.12
CA GLU A 59 0.95 -20.97 -30.28
C GLU A 59 1.64 -22.31 -29.96
N GLU A 60 0.88 -23.37 -29.73
CA GLU A 60 1.39 -24.73 -29.56
C GLU A 60 2.02 -25.26 -30.84
N ALA A 61 1.39 -25.04 -32.01
CA ALA A 61 1.98 -25.38 -33.30
C ALA A 61 3.29 -24.63 -33.56
N LEU A 62 3.36 -23.33 -33.26
CA LEU A 62 4.59 -22.54 -33.43
C LEU A 62 5.71 -23.01 -32.48
N LYS A 63 5.37 -23.40 -31.24
CA LYS A 63 6.34 -23.97 -30.29
C LYS A 63 6.82 -25.34 -30.75
N MET A 64 5.92 -26.15 -31.31
CA MET A 64 6.26 -27.47 -31.85
C MET A 64 7.15 -27.34 -33.08
N ASP A 65 6.86 -26.40 -33.99
CA ASP A 65 7.70 -26.08 -35.15
C ASP A 65 9.12 -25.67 -34.71
N ALA A 66 9.24 -24.76 -33.74
CA ALA A 66 10.54 -24.33 -33.21
C ALA A 66 11.31 -25.46 -32.51
N ALA A 67 10.62 -26.38 -31.83
CA ALA A 67 11.23 -27.53 -31.18
C ALA A 67 11.70 -28.59 -32.19
N ILE A 68 10.92 -28.86 -33.24
CA ILE A 68 11.31 -29.75 -34.34
C ILE A 68 12.56 -29.22 -35.04
N GLU A 69 12.58 -27.92 -35.37
CA GLU A 69 13.76 -27.28 -35.97
C GLU A 69 15.00 -27.39 -35.09
N LYS A 70 14.82 -27.28 -33.76
CA LYS A 70 15.92 -27.40 -32.80
C LYS A 70 16.46 -28.83 -32.71
N GLU A 71 15.61 -29.85 -32.65
CA GLU A 71 16.02 -31.26 -32.60
C GLU A 71 16.81 -31.68 -33.85
N LEU A 72 16.35 -31.24 -35.04
CA LEU A 72 17.03 -31.48 -36.30
C LEU A 72 18.36 -30.74 -36.40
N LYS A 73 18.39 -29.46 -36.00
CA LYS A 73 19.60 -28.63 -36.05
C LYS A 73 20.68 -29.09 -35.08
N GLU A 74 20.27 -29.61 -33.93
CA GLU A 74 21.18 -30.08 -32.88
C GLU A 74 21.54 -31.57 -33.05
N GLY A 75 21.07 -32.22 -34.13
CA GLY A 75 21.39 -33.61 -34.48
C GLY A 75 20.85 -34.64 -33.49
N ARG A 76 19.82 -34.27 -32.72
CA ARG A 76 19.16 -35.15 -31.73
C ARG A 76 18.04 -35.99 -32.35
N ALA A 77 17.62 -35.65 -33.56
CA ALA A 77 16.74 -36.44 -34.39
C ALA A 77 17.26 -36.39 -35.83
N GLU A 78 17.30 -37.54 -36.51
CA GLU A 78 17.72 -37.64 -37.91
C GLU A 78 16.57 -37.29 -38.87
N THR A 79 15.33 -37.39 -38.38
CA THR A 79 14.11 -37.15 -39.17
C THR A 79 13.09 -36.32 -38.40
N ILE A 80 12.17 -35.66 -39.12
CA ILE A 80 11.05 -34.93 -38.50
C ILE A 80 10.17 -35.87 -37.66
N GLU A 81 9.99 -37.12 -38.08
CA GLU A 81 9.22 -38.13 -37.34
C GLU A 81 9.87 -38.49 -36.00
N GLU A 82 11.19 -38.68 -35.99
CA GLU A 82 11.92 -38.91 -34.75
C GLU A 82 11.93 -37.67 -33.85
N ALA A 83 12.02 -36.47 -34.44
CA ALA A 83 11.88 -35.22 -33.70
C ALA A 83 10.48 -35.10 -33.08
N LEU A 84 9.42 -35.43 -33.82
CA LEU A 84 8.04 -35.44 -33.34
C LEU A 84 7.84 -36.46 -32.22
N ASP A 85 8.36 -37.68 -32.35
CA ASP A 85 8.28 -38.72 -31.33
C ASP A 85 9.03 -38.36 -30.05
N ASN A 86 10.16 -37.63 -30.17
CA ASN A 86 10.90 -37.12 -29.03
C ASN A 86 10.15 -35.98 -28.35
N ILE A 87 9.53 -35.09 -29.13
CA ILE A 87 8.77 -33.92 -28.67
C ILE A 87 7.44 -34.32 -28.02
N ASP A 88 6.70 -35.29 -28.58
CA ASP A 88 5.41 -35.77 -28.06
C ASP A 88 5.54 -36.47 -26.69
N LYS A 89 6.75 -36.97 -26.38
CA LYS A 89 7.10 -37.52 -25.06
C LYS A 89 7.44 -36.43 -24.04
N LEU A 90 7.66 -35.19 -24.46
CA LEU A 90 7.93 -34.09 -23.54
C LEU A 90 6.62 -33.60 -22.89
N PRO A 91 6.58 -33.44 -21.56
CA PRO A 91 5.37 -33.01 -20.84
C PRO A 91 4.77 -31.68 -21.32
N GLU A 92 5.55 -30.84 -21.99
CA GLU A 92 5.16 -29.53 -22.51
C GLU A 92 4.39 -29.57 -23.84
N PHE A 93 4.41 -30.69 -24.56
CA PHE A 93 3.69 -30.88 -25.85
C PHE A 93 2.51 -31.87 -25.76
N GLN A 94 2.29 -32.47 -24.59
CA GLN A 94 1.06 -33.22 -24.34
C GLN A 94 -0.15 -32.27 -24.41
N LEU A 95 -1.10 -32.57 -25.32
CA LEU A 95 -2.33 -31.79 -25.52
C LEU A 95 -2.90 -31.28 -24.19
N LYS A 96 -3.06 -29.96 -24.06
CA LYS A 96 -3.66 -29.36 -22.86
C LYS A 96 -5.03 -29.99 -22.62
N GLY A 97 -5.20 -30.67 -21.49
CA GLY A 97 -6.47 -31.27 -21.11
C GLY A 97 -7.61 -30.23 -21.16
N THR A 98 -8.81 -30.67 -21.54
CA THR A 98 -10.01 -29.82 -21.67
C THR A 98 -10.26 -28.91 -20.47
N GLU A 99 -9.97 -29.40 -19.26
CA GLU A 99 -10.04 -28.64 -18.01
C GLU A 99 -9.15 -27.39 -18.02
N ARG A 100 -7.93 -27.46 -18.59
CA ARG A 100 -7.00 -26.33 -18.66
C ARG A 100 -7.48 -25.27 -19.66
N VAL A 101 -8.07 -25.71 -20.78
CA VAL A 101 -8.66 -24.80 -21.78
C VAL A 101 -9.85 -24.04 -21.17
N GLU A 102 -10.74 -24.71 -20.45
CA GLU A 102 -11.88 -24.08 -19.77
C GLU A 102 -11.43 -23.03 -18.74
N LYS A 103 -10.37 -23.33 -17.98
CA LYS A 103 -9.75 -22.39 -17.02
C LYS A 103 -9.15 -21.16 -17.72
N GLU A 104 -8.42 -21.36 -18.81
CA GLU A 104 -7.84 -20.26 -19.59
C GLU A 104 -8.92 -19.34 -20.18
N GLU A 105 -10.01 -19.91 -20.71
CA GLU A 105 -11.16 -19.19 -21.27
C GLU A 105 -11.91 -18.38 -20.22
N TYR A 106 -12.15 -18.99 -19.06
CA TYR A 106 -12.71 -18.28 -17.92
C TYR A 106 -11.84 -17.08 -17.51
N GLY A 107 -10.54 -17.31 -17.37
CA GLY A 107 -9.57 -16.28 -17.03
C GLY A 107 -9.55 -15.14 -18.06
N ARG A 108 -9.55 -15.47 -19.36
CA ARG A 108 -9.59 -14.48 -20.47
C ARG A 108 -10.80 -13.55 -20.35
N ALA A 109 -12.00 -14.11 -20.21
CA ALA A 109 -13.22 -13.32 -20.16
C ALA A 109 -13.22 -12.33 -18.99
N LYS A 110 -12.67 -12.73 -17.83
CA LYS A 110 -12.56 -11.86 -16.65
C LYS A 110 -11.47 -10.81 -16.79
N THR A 111 -10.30 -11.20 -17.28
CA THR A 111 -9.22 -10.26 -17.60
C THR A 111 -9.69 -9.20 -18.60
N LEU A 112 -10.51 -9.54 -19.61
CA LEU A 112 -11.06 -8.56 -20.55
C LEU A 112 -11.99 -7.54 -19.88
N GLN A 113 -12.78 -7.94 -18.88
CA GLN A 113 -13.61 -7.01 -18.12
C GLN A 113 -12.75 -6.04 -17.30
N VAL A 114 -11.68 -6.55 -16.69
CA VAL A 114 -10.70 -5.75 -15.95
C VAL A 114 -9.97 -4.79 -16.91
N GLY A 115 -9.47 -5.29 -18.04
CA GLY A 115 -8.78 -4.51 -19.06
C GLY A 115 -9.66 -3.39 -19.63
N LYS A 116 -10.94 -3.66 -19.90
CA LYS A 116 -11.89 -2.62 -20.32
C LYS A 116 -12.07 -1.53 -19.26
N ALA A 117 -12.15 -1.90 -17.99
CA ALA A 117 -12.23 -0.92 -16.91
C ALA A 117 -10.94 -0.10 -16.77
N ILE A 118 -9.77 -0.75 -16.89
CA ILE A 118 -8.45 -0.07 -16.89
C ILE A 118 -8.36 0.94 -18.05
N ALA A 119 -8.68 0.50 -19.28
CA ALA A 119 -8.64 1.36 -20.48
C ALA A 119 -9.54 2.59 -20.36
N ASN A 120 -10.66 2.47 -19.64
CA ASN A 120 -11.59 3.57 -19.38
C ASN A 120 -11.23 4.41 -18.12
N ASN A 121 -10.07 4.16 -17.49
CA ASN A 121 -9.65 4.76 -16.22
C ASN A 121 -10.61 4.52 -15.04
N GLU A 122 -11.42 3.46 -15.10
CA GLU A 122 -12.36 3.02 -14.05
C GLU A 122 -11.65 2.13 -13.01
N PHE A 123 -10.54 2.62 -12.42
CA PHE A 123 -9.62 1.79 -11.62
C PHE A 123 -10.27 1.10 -10.40
N TYR A 124 -11.16 1.80 -9.67
CA TYR A 124 -11.91 1.20 -8.57
C TYR A 124 -12.75 0.00 -9.01
N LYS A 125 -13.39 0.10 -10.18
CA LYS A 125 -14.19 -0.98 -10.77
C LYS A 125 -13.29 -2.14 -11.19
N ALA A 126 -12.14 -1.87 -11.79
CA ALA A 126 -11.16 -2.89 -12.14
C ALA A 126 -10.68 -3.67 -10.89
N VAL A 127 -10.32 -2.97 -9.82
CA VAL A 127 -9.95 -3.60 -8.53
C VAL A 127 -11.12 -4.39 -7.92
N SER A 128 -12.33 -3.86 -7.99
CA SER A 128 -13.55 -4.53 -7.49
C SER A 128 -13.81 -5.85 -8.23
N ILE A 129 -13.64 -5.88 -9.56
CA ILE A 129 -13.75 -7.10 -10.36
C ILE A 129 -12.69 -8.11 -9.93
N LEU A 130 -11.43 -7.70 -9.81
CA LEU A 130 -10.34 -8.58 -9.39
C LEU A 130 -10.58 -9.17 -8.00
N HIS A 131 -10.95 -8.33 -7.03
CA HIS A 131 -11.21 -8.77 -5.67
C HIS A 131 -12.37 -9.77 -5.61
N LYS A 132 -13.43 -9.53 -6.40
CA LYS A 132 -14.58 -10.44 -6.49
C LYS A 132 -14.19 -11.80 -7.06
N GLU A 133 -13.36 -11.84 -8.08
CA GLU A 133 -12.94 -13.13 -8.65
C GLU A 133 -11.91 -13.83 -7.75
N GLN A 134 -10.92 -13.11 -7.18
CA GLN A 134 -9.94 -13.71 -6.24
C GLN A 134 -10.59 -14.32 -4.99
N SER A 135 -11.72 -13.78 -4.54
CA SER A 135 -12.48 -14.30 -3.39
C SER A 135 -13.56 -15.32 -3.76
N ARG A 136 -13.72 -15.65 -5.05
CA ARG A 136 -14.78 -16.54 -5.52
C ARG A 136 -14.47 -17.99 -5.18
N LYS A 137 -15.40 -18.64 -4.48
CA LYS A 137 -15.33 -20.08 -4.22
C LYS A 137 -15.34 -20.86 -5.55
N GLY A 138 -14.41 -21.80 -5.68
CA GLY A 138 -14.32 -22.70 -6.84
C GLY A 138 -13.36 -22.25 -7.95
N ILE A 139 -12.65 -21.13 -7.78
CA ILE A 139 -11.51 -20.80 -8.63
C ILE A 139 -10.27 -21.49 -8.05
N ASP A 140 -9.62 -22.33 -8.85
CA ASP A 140 -8.37 -22.98 -8.48
C ASP A 140 -7.17 -22.02 -8.60
N LYS A 141 -6.04 -22.42 -8.02
CA LYS A 141 -4.83 -21.59 -7.92
C LYS A 141 -4.24 -21.24 -9.30
N GLU A 142 -4.31 -22.16 -10.27
CA GLU A 142 -3.76 -21.96 -11.61
C GLU A 142 -4.58 -20.91 -12.37
N THR A 143 -5.91 -21.02 -12.33
CA THR A 143 -6.82 -20.01 -12.91
C THR A 143 -6.59 -18.63 -12.31
N ALA A 144 -6.44 -18.55 -10.98
CA ALA A 144 -6.18 -17.28 -10.30
C ALA A 144 -4.83 -16.67 -10.71
N GLN A 145 -3.79 -17.49 -10.87
CA GLN A 145 -2.47 -17.06 -11.30
C GLN A 145 -2.49 -16.51 -12.74
N ILE A 146 -3.12 -17.23 -13.68
CA ILE A 146 -3.26 -16.76 -15.08
C ILE A 146 -3.97 -15.41 -15.15
N MET A 147 -5.01 -15.21 -14.35
CA MET A 147 -5.72 -13.94 -14.29
C MET A 147 -4.84 -12.81 -13.74
N ASP A 148 -4.06 -13.07 -12.69
CA ASP A 148 -3.20 -12.07 -12.06
C ASP A 148 -2.03 -11.66 -12.98
N GLU A 149 -1.40 -12.62 -13.64
CA GLU A 149 -0.33 -12.38 -14.63
C GLU A 149 -0.82 -11.51 -15.79
N ARG A 150 -1.94 -11.88 -16.41
CA ARG A 150 -2.50 -11.11 -17.54
C ARG A 150 -2.96 -9.72 -17.12
N THR A 151 -3.56 -9.60 -15.93
CA THR A 151 -3.96 -8.30 -15.40
C THR A 151 -2.75 -7.42 -15.12
N THR A 152 -1.68 -8.00 -14.58
CA THR A 152 -0.43 -7.28 -14.33
C THR A 152 0.16 -6.73 -15.61
N THR A 153 0.18 -7.51 -16.69
CA THR A 153 0.60 -7.02 -18.02
C THR A 153 -0.24 -5.83 -18.48
N LEU A 154 -1.58 -5.93 -18.40
CA LEU A 154 -2.48 -4.83 -18.80
C LEU A 154 -2.27 -3.55 -17.97
N VAL A 155 -2.03 -3.70 -16.67
CA VAL A 155 -1.72 -2.55 -15.80
C VAL A 155 -0.41 -1.89 -16.24
N LYS A 156 0.65 -2.68 -16.47
CA LYS A 156 1.96 -2.15 -16.90
C LYS A 156 1.85 -1.37 -18.21
N GLU A 157 1.20 -1.96 -19.22
CA GLU A 157 0.97 -1.31 -20.51
C GLU A 157 0.17 -0.01 -20.35
N HIS A 158 -0.92 -0.04 -19.58
CA HIS A 158 -1.75 1.15 -19.38
C HIS A 158 -1.01 2.27 -18.65
N VAL A 159 -0.27 1.95 -17.60
CA VAL A 159 0.53 2.94 -16.85
C VAL A 159 1.61 3.56 -17.75
N ALA A 160 2.28 2.76 -18.57
CA ALA A 160 3.25 3.26 -19.53
C ALA A 160 2.60 4.20 -20.56
N ASN A 161 1.43 3.83 -21.08
CA ASN A 161 0.66 4.67 -22.02
C ASN A 161 0.24 5.99 -21.39
N LEU A 162 -0.24 5.97 -20.13
CA LEU A 162 -0.60 7.19 -19.39
C LEU A 162 0.61 8.11 -19.17
N ALA A 163 1.77 7.55 -18.85
CA ALA A 163 3.01 8.31 -18.70
C ALA A 163 3.42 8.97 -20.02
N GLN A 164 3.42 8.22 -21.13
CA GLN A 164 3.75 8.74 -22.47
C GLN A 164 2.76 9.82 -22.94
N ALA A 165 1.48 9.63 -22.63
CA ALA A 165 0.42 10.61 -22.91
C ALA A 165 0.44 11.81 -21.95
N LYS A 166 1.32 11.82 -20.94
CA LYS A 166 1.43 12.86 -19.91
C LYS A 166 0.13 13.08 -19.12
N ASP A 167 -0.69 12.04 -18.98
CA ASP A 167 -1.92 12.09 -18.20
C ASP A 167 -1.62 11.85 -16.71
N GLY A 168 -1.11 12.89 -16.03
CA GLY A 168 -0.66 12.80 -14.64
C GLY A 168 -1.75 12.35 -13.67
N LYS A 169 -2.99 12.79 -13.86
CA LYS A 169 -4.10 12.45 -12.95
C LYS A 169 -4.43 10.96 -13.03
N ASN A 170 -4.63 10.43 -14.23
CA ASN A 170 -4.96 9.01 -14.37
C ASN A 170 -3.74 8.13 -14.09
N PHE A 171 -2.52 8.60 -14.37
CA PHE A 171 -1.28 7.93 -13.99
C PHE A 171 -1.23 7.71 -12.47
N VAL A 172 -1.35 8.77 -11.68
CA VAL A 172 -1.34 8.70 -10.21
C VAL A 172 -2.44 7.78 -9.69
N ASN A 173 -3.67 7.90 -10.22
CA ASN A 173 -4.78 7.04 -9.82
C ASN A 173 -4.49 5.57 -10.12
N SER A 174 -3.86 5.27 -11.26
CA SER A 174 -3.46 3.91 -11.59
C SER A 174 -2.43 3.37 -10.59
N ILE A 175 -1.40 4.16 -10.25
CA ILE A 175 -0.42 3.79 -9.22
C ILE A 175 -1.11 3.57 -7.86
N TYR A 176 -1.99 4.47 -7.44
CA TYR A 176 -2.71 4.35 -6.17
C TYR A 176 -3.43 2.99 -6.01
N TRP A 177 -4.07 2.53 -7.08
CA TRP A 177 -4.84 1.26 -7.08
C TRP A 177 -4.00 0.03 -7.37
N PHE A 178 -2.94 0.15 -8.16
CA PHE A 178 -2.21 -0.99 -8.72
C PHE A 178 -0.71 -1.03 -8.41
N ALA A 179 -0.19 -0.17 -7.52
CA ALA A 179 1.23 -0.15 -7.18
C ALA A 179 1.79 -1.54 -6.85
N SER A 180 1.03 -2.39 -6.16
CA SER A 180 1.47 -3.75 -5.77
C SER A 180 1.74 -4.69 -6.95
N ARG A 181 1.34 -4.32 -8.18
CA ARG A 181 1.56 -5.08 -9.42
C ARG A 181 2.67 -4.48 -10.29
N LEU A 182 3.34 -3.45 -9.80
CA LEU A 182 4.35 -2.70 -10.51
C LEU A 182 5.68 -2.77 -9.77
N GLU A 183 6.75 -2.77 -10.55
CA GLU A 183 8.13 -2.58 -10.13
C GLU A 183 8.71 -1.32 -10.78
N SER A 184 9.79 -0.78 -10.21
CA SER A 184 10.41 0.46 -10.71
C SER A 184 10.87 0.36 -12.18
N GLY A 185 11.26 -0.83 -12.63
CA GLY A 185 11.66 -1.10 -14.01
C GLY A 185 10.50 -1.14 -15.02
N ASP A 186 9.25 -1.19 -14.56
CA ASP A 186 8.07 -1.24 -15.44
C ASP A 186 7.68 0.15 -15.99
N LEU A 187 8.30 1.22 -15.49
CA LEU A 187 7.89 2.59 -15.76
C LEU A 187 8.87 3.30 -16.72
N PRO A 188 8.37 4.00 -17.76
CA PRO A 188 9.22 4.72 -18.70
C PRO A 188 9.90 5.92 -18.04
N ALA A 189 11.20 5.79 -17.72
CA ALA A 189 11.95 6.74 -16.91
C ALA A 189 11.90 8.20 -17.39
N GLU A 190 11.92 8.44 -18.70
CA GLU A 190 11.83 9.78 -19.27
C GLU A 190 10.43 10.39 -19.12
N ALA A 191 9.38 9.60 -19.39
CA ALA A 191 8.01 10.09 -19.35
C ALA A 191 7.54 10.38 -17.92
N VAL A 192 7.99 9.58 -16.95
CA VAL A 192 7.71 9.77 -15.53
C VAL A 192 8.32 11.07 -14.97
N ARG A 193 9.45 11.52 -15.55
CA ARG A 193 10.12 12.78 -15.16
C ARG A 193 9.50 14.02 -15.80
N SER A 194 8.49 13.85 -16.65
CA SER A 194 7.80 15.00 -17.26
C SER A 194 7.13 15.88 -16.18
N PRO A 195 7.07 17.21 -16.36
CA PRO A 195 6.45 18.11 -15.40
C PRO A 195 4.99 17.76 -15.08
N GLU A 196 4.25 17.23 -16.06
CA GLU A 196 2.85 16.84 -15.91
C GLU A 196 2.68 15.64 -14.97
N ILE A 197 3.53 14.62 -15.11
CA ILE A 197 3.51 13.44 -14.23
C ILE A 197 4.07 13.79 -12.85
N ALA A 198 5.24 14.43 -12.78
CA ALA A 198 5.87 14.82 -11.53
C ALA A 198 5.01 15.79 -10.71
N GLY A 199 4.36 16.75 -11.37
CA GLY A 199 3.41 17.69 -10.76
C GLY A 199 2.22 16.96 -10.15
N ALA A 200 1.62 16.01 -10.88
CA ALA A 200 0.49 15.23 -10.36
C ALA A 200 0.88 14.34 -9.16
N ILE A 201 2.07 13.73 -9.17
CA ILE A 201 2.58 12.95 -8.03
C ILE A 201 2.74 13.84 -6.79
N ARG A 202 3.32 15.04 -6.95
CA ARG A 202 3.47 16.00 -5.86
C ARG A 202 2.12 16.48 -5.33
N GLU A 203 1.19 16.83 -6.22
CA GLU A 203 -0.15 17.25 -5.84
C GLU A 203 -0.90 16.15 -5.08
N HIS A 204 -0.77 14.89 -5.51
CA HIS A 204 -1.33 13.74 -4.80
C HIS A 204 -0.75 13.60 -3.39
N ALA A 205 0.57 13.67 -3.25
CA ALA A 205 1.22 13.59 -1.94
C ALA A 205 0.72 14.70 -0.98
N ILE A 206 0.61 15.94 -1.47
CA ILE A 206 0.10 17.08 -0.70
C ILE A 206 -1.38 16.90 -0.35
N SER A 207 -2.21 16.55 -1.33
CA SER A 207 -3.66 16.33 -1.14
C SER A 207 -3.93 15.20 -0.15
N TRP A 208 -3.20 14.10 -0.28
CA TRP A 208 -3.28 12.96 0.62
C TRP A 208 -2.86 13.35 2.03
N PHE A 209 -1.76 14.09 2.19
CA PHE A 209 -1.34 14.58 3.51
C PHE A 209 -2.39 15.50 4.14
N ARG A 210 -2.93 16.44 3.36
CA ARG A 210 -3.92 17.42 3.82
C ARG A 210 -5.20 16.79 4.39
N SER A 211 -5.62 15.64 3.87
CA SER A 211 -6.82 14.94 4.35
C SER A 211 -6.78 14.71 5.87
N PHE A 212 -7.78 15.20 6.60
CA PHE A 212 -7.80 15.19 8.07
C PHE A 212 -7.65 13.78 8.66
N TYR A 213 -8.26 12.78 8.01
CA TYR A 213 -8.26 11.38 8.45
C TYR A 213 -6.90 10.68 8.29
N ASN A 214 -5.95 11.30 7.60
CA ASN A 214 -4.65 10.70 7.38
C ASN A 214 -3.71 11.02 8.55
N GLU A 215 -3.48 10.00 9.37
CA GLU A 215 -2.41 9.94 10.36
C GLU A 215 -1.04 9.82 9.68
N PRO A 216 0.06 10.20 10.37
CA PRO A 216 1.42 10.07 9.84
C PRO A 216 1.71 8.68 9.27
N VAL A 217 1.26 7.61 9.93
CA VAL A 217 1.47 6.23 9.48
C VAL A 217 0.82 5.92 8.13
N ASN A 218 -0.36 6.49 7.85
CA ASN A 218 -1.05 6.28 6.58
C ASN A 218 -0.39 7.06 5.46
N PHE A 219 0.11 8.27 5.77
CA PHE A 219 0.91 9.04 4.82
C PHE A 219 2.22 8.33 4.49
N ALA A 220 2.93 7.79 5.50
CA ALA A 220 4.15 7.02 5.31
C ALA A 220 3.96 5.84 4.34
N LYS A 221 2.89 5.05 4.55
CA LYS A 221 2.53 3.94 3.67
C LYS A 221 2.23 4.41 2.25
N GLU A 222 1.58 5.56 2.11
CA GLU A 222 1.28 6.12 0.79
C GLU A 222 2.56 6.56 0.07
N LEU A 223 3.44 7.30 0.76
CA LEU A 223 4.74 7.69 0.20
C LEU A 223 5.58 6.48 -0.21
N GLU A 224 5.55 5.41 0.59
CA GLU A 224 6.28 4.17 0.29
C GLU A 224 5.85 3.55 -1.04
N LYS A 225 4.54 3.56 -1.37
CA LYS A 225 4.05 3.01 -2.64
C LYS A 225 4.71 3.67 -3.85
N PHE A 226 4.82 4.99 -3.83
CA PHE A 226 5.40 5.77 -4.92
C PHE A 226 6.93 5.74 -4.87
N SER A 227 7.52 5.80 -3.67
CA SER A 227 8.97 5.77 -3.50
C SER A 227 9.59 4.46 -3.95
N ARG A 228 8.95 3.31 -3.64
CA ARG A 228 9.39 1.98 -4.11
C ARG A 228 9.45 1.88 -5.63
N LEU A 229 8.57 2.60 -6.32
CA LEU A 229 8.54 2.68 -7.79
C LEU A 229 9.51 3.71 -8.37
N GLY A 230 10.30 4.40 -7.53
CA GLY A 230 11.21 5.47 -7.95
C GLY A 230 10.52 6.75 -8.39
N LEU A 231 9.23 6.93 -8.03
CA LEU A 231 8.40 8.06 -8.46
C LEU A 231 8.57 9.31 -7.60
N LEU A 232 9.00 9.13 -6.34
CA LEU A 232 9.27 10.23 -5.43
C LEU A 232 10.40 9.90 -4.47
N ASN A 233 11.07 10.96 -4.01
CA ASN A 233 11.96 10.93 -2.86
C ASN A 233 11.16 11.34 -1.61
N LYS A 234 11.22 10.52 -0.55
CA LYS A 234 10.40 10.73 0.65
C LYS A 234 10.86 11.94 1.44
N GLU A 235 12.17 12.16 1.48
CA GLU A 235 12.80 13.27 2.18
C GLU A 235 12.45 14.61 1.52
N GLU A 236 12.49 14.68 0.18
CA GLU A 236 12.09 15.88 -0.58
C GLU A 236 10.62 16.25 -0.33
N VAL A 237 9.73 15.26 -0.31
CA VAL A 237 8.31 15.49 0.01
C VAL A 237 8.15 15.94 1.46
N ALA A 238 8.88 15.34 2.41
CA ALA A 238 8.84 15.73 3.81
C ALA A 238 9.33 17.18 4.05
N GLN A 239 10.30 17.65 3.26
CA GLN A 239 10.82 19.02 3.32
C GLN A 239 9.98 20.04 2.54
N ALA A 240 8.90 19.63 1.84
CA ALA A 240 8.05 20.56 1.12
C ALA A 240 7.36 21.54 2.09
N PRO A 241 7.44 22.87 1.88
CA PRO A 241 6.88 23.86 2.80
C PRO A 241 5.40 23.64 3.12
N GLU A 242 4.61 23.22 2.14
CA GLU A 242 3.18 22.93 2.30
C GLU A 242 2.96 21.73 3.25
N ILE A 243 3.76 20.68 3.14
CA ILE A 243 3.68 19.50 4.01
C ILE A 243 4.04 19.88 5.44
N GLN A 244 5.11 20.65 5.64
CA GLN A 244 5.49 21.14 6.96
C GLN A 244 4.41 22.04 7.58
N GLN A 245 3.83 22.95 6.79
CA GLN A 245 2.73 23.81 7.24
C GLN A 245 1.53 22.96 7.68
N TYR A 246 1.10 22.00 6.86
CA TYR A 246 -0.01 21.12 7.22
C TYR A 246 0.29 20.24 8.44
N ALA A 247 1.54 19.86 8.68
CA ALA A 247 1.91 19.10 9.86
C ALA A 247 1.70 19.94 11.12
N ARG A 248 2.12 21.22 11.11
CA ARG A 248 1.88 22.17 12.21
C ARG A 248 0.39 22.38 12.45
N GLU A 249 -0.38 22.65 11.40
CA GLU A 249 -1.83 22.84 11.48
C GLU A 249 -2.54 21.60 12.06
N LYS A 250 -2.14 20.39 11.61
CA LYS A 250 -2.66 19.14 12.16
C LYS A 250 -2.28 18.97 13.63
N ALA A 251 -1.03 19.21 14.01
CA ALA A 251 -0.61 19.10 15.42
C ALA A 251 -1.45 20.03 16.32
N ILE A 252 -1.66 21.28 15.90
CA ILE A 252 -2.53 22.24 16.60
C ILE A 252 -3.96 21.71 16.70
N SER A 253 -4.53 21.22 15.59
CA SER A 253 -5.90 20.69 15.58
C SER A 253 -6.06 19.46 16.48
N TRP A 254 -5.10 18.53 16.45
CA TRP A 254 -5.12 17.33 17.28
C TRP A 254 -4.95 17.67 18.76
N PHE A 255 -4.05 18.59 19.09
CA PHE A 255 -3.89 19.08 20.47
C PHE A 255 -5.20 19.69 20.98
N ARG A 256 -5.88 20.51 20.17
CA ARG A 256 -7.16 21.13 20.55
C ARG A 256 -8.24 20.09 20.81
N THR A 257 -8.35 19.06 19.98
CA THR A 257 -9.38 18.02 20.08
C THR A 257 -9.13 17.05 21.23
N PHE A 258 -7.87 16.63 21.44
CA PHE A 258 -7.48 15.59 22.38
C PHE A 258 -6.57 16.13 23.49
N TYR A 259 -6.88 17.33 23.99
CA TYR A 259 -6.06 18.05 24.97
C TYR A 259 -5.93 17.32 26.32
N ASN A 260 -6.82 16.38 26.62
CA ASN A 260 -6.79 15.54 27.82
C ASN A 260 -6.03 14.23 27.62
N GLU A 261 -5.41 14.02 26.44
CA GLU A 261 -4.70 12.81 26.07
C GLU A 261 -3.27 13.14 25.58
N PRO A 262 -2.31 13.39 26.51
CA PRO A 262 -0.92 13.70 26.16
C PRO A 262 -0.30 12.64 25.24
N ARG A 263 -0.62 11.37 25.47
CA ARG A 263 -0.12 10.24 24.65
C ARG A 263 -0.61 10.30 23.20
N THR A 264 -1.85 10.72 22.99
CA THR A 264 -2.43 10.86 21.64
C THR A 264 -1.75 12.00 20.89
N PHE A 265 -1.54 13.14 21.55
CA PHE A 265 -0.78 14.25 20.97
C PHE A 265 0.67 13.84 20.63
N ALA A 266 1.38 13.22 21.58
CA ALA A 266 2.75 12.75 21.38
C ALA A 266 2.86 11.79 20.19
N ARG A 267 1.97 10.79 20.11
CA ARG A 267 1.95 9.81 19.02
C ARG A 267 1.84 10.47 17.64
N ILE A 268 0.96 11.46 17.49
CA ILE A 268 0.78 12.17 16.21
C ILE A 268 2.00 13.04 15.89
N ARG A 269 2.48 13.83 16.86
CA ARG A 269 3.69 14.65 16.70
C ARG A 269 4.90 13.79 16.31
N ASP A 270 5.16 12.73 17.07
CA ASP A 270 6.31 11.86 16.88
C ASP A 270 6.23 11.10 15.56
N GLY A 271 5.02 10.80 15.08
CA GLY A 271 4.83 10.28 13.74
C GLY A 271 5.28 11.25 12.64
N PHE A 272 5.03 12.56 12.78
CA PHE A 272 5.56 13.55 11.84
C PHE A 272 7.08 13.72 11.96
N VAL A 273 7.62 13.62 13.18
CA VAL A 273 9.07 13.68 13.43
C VAL A 273 9.79 12.50 12.80
N GLN A 274 9.25 11.29 12.94
CA GLN A 274 9.81 10.07 12.32
C GLN A 274 9.86 10.15 10.79
N LEU A 275 8.96 10.93 10.19
CA LEU A 275 8.95 11.19 8.75
C LEU A 275 9.87 12.35 8.34
N GLY A 276 10.57 12.98 9.29
CA GLY A 276 11.45 14.11 9.04
C GLY A 276 10.72 15.39 8.61
N ILE A 277 9.40 15.49 8.83
CA ILE A 277 8.59 16.62 8.37
C ILE A 277 8.79 17.85 9.27
N VAL A 278 8.85 17.63 10.58
CA VAL A 278 9.03 18.65 11.62
C VAL A 278 9.85 18.06 12.75
N ASN A 279 10.32 18.90 13.67
CA ASN A 279 10.91 18.41 14.93
C ASN A 279 9.93 18.59 16.10
N ALA A 280 10.15 17.85 17.20
CA ALA A 280 9.24 17.85 18.34
C ALA A 280 9.23 19.20 19.08
N GLU A 281 10.39 19.82 19.25
CA GLU A 281 10.56 21.10 19.97
C GLU A 281 9.79 22.23 19.27
N GLU A 282 9.90 22.32 17.96
CA GLU A 282 9.15 23.25 17.10
C GLU A 282 7.65 23.08 17.30
N ILE A 283 7.13 21.85 17.19
CA ILE A 283 5.70 21.60 17.38
C ILE A 283 5.26 21.99 18.79
N ASN A 284 5.98 21.52 19.81
CA ASN A 284 5.61 21.80 21.18
C ASN A 284 5.60 23.29 21.49
N SER A 285 6.55 24.05 20.94
CA SER A 285 6.70 25.49 21.18
C SER A 285 5.78 26.37 20.33
N LEU A 286 4.92 25.79 19.47
CA LEU A 286 3.96 26.56 18.67
C LEU A 286 3.08 27.45 19.57
N PRO A 287 2.99 28.78 19.30
CA PRO A 287 2.22 29.70 20.15
C PRO A 287 0.78 29.24 20.40
N GLN A 288 0.11 28.72 19.36
CA GLN A 288 -1.26 28.21 19.50
C GLN A 288 -1.35 27.00 20.45
N ILE A 289 -0.35 26.11 20.46
CA ILE A 289 -0.33 24.97 21.38
C ILE A 289 -0.13 25.47 22.82
N GLN A 290 0.76 26.43 23.03
CA GLN A 290 0.99 27.07 24.33
C GLN A 290 -0.28 27.75 24.87
N GLU A 291 -0.98 28.49 24.02
CA GLU A 291 -2.24 29.14 24.36
C GLU A 291 -3.33 28.12 24.70
N PHE A 292 -3.51 27.09 23.88
CA PHE A 292 -4.50 26.04 24.16
C PHE A 292 -4.18 25.27 25.43
N ALA A 293 -2.90 25.02 25.73
CA ALA A 293 -2.51 24.38 26.98
C ALA A 293 -2.98 25.20 28.19
N LYS A 294 -2.75 26.52 28.19
CA LYS A 294 -3.19 27.42 29.28
C LYS A 294 -4.71 27.50 29.39
N GLU A 295 -5.40 27.66 28.25
CA GLU A 295 -6.87 27.72 28.19
C GLU A 295 -7.50 26.43 28.73
N LYS A 296 -7.03 25.27 28.24
CA LYS A 296 -7.57 23.97 28.63
C LYS A 296 -7.19 23.59 30.04
N ALA A 297 -6.00 23.95 30.53
CA ALA A 297 -5.65 23.80 31.93
C ALA A 297 -6.63 24.55 32.83
N THR A 298 -6.91 25.81 32.50
CA THR A 298 -7.86 26.64 33.26
C THR A 298 -9.26 26.05 33.21
N SER A 299 -9.80 25.78 32.01
CA SER A 299 -11.15 25.25 31.82
C SER A 299 -11.33 23.88 32.48
N TRP A 300 -10.34 22.99 32.38
CA TRP A 300 -10.36 21.70 33.05
C TRP A 300 -10.29 21.89 34.57
N PHE A 301 -9.42 22.77 35.08
CA PHE A 301 -9.33 23.03 36.51
C PHE A 301 -10.62 23.62 37.09
N GLU A 302 -11.34 24.46 36.34
CA GLU A 302 -12.65 24.98 36.71
C GLU A 302 -13.69 23.88 36.85
N THR A 303 -13.83 23.05 35.82
CA THR A 303 -14.90 22.05 35.71
C THR A 303 -14.63 20.76 36.46
N PHE A 304 -13.37 20.44 36.73
CA PHE A 304 -12.97 19.21 37.39
C PHE A 304 -13.11 19.30 38.92
N TYR A 305 -13.93 18.42 39.51
CA TYR A 305 -14.14 18.34 40.96
C TYR A 305 -13.36 17.20 41.65
N GLY A 306 -12.46 16.51 40.92
CA GLY A 306 -11.63 15.46 41.51
C GLY A 306 -10.39 15.98 42.22
N GLU A 307 -9.49 15.07 42.59
CA GLU A 307 -8.30 15.41 43.38
C GLU A 307 -7.31 16.31 42.61
N PRO A 308 -6.72 17.33 43.26
CA PRO A 308 -5.72 18.21 42.65
C PRO A 308 -4.52 17.46 42.04
N LYS A 309 -4.17 16.29 42.59
CA LYS A 309 -3.09 15.44 42.07
C LYS A 309 -3.38 14.91 40.65
N THR A 310 -4.66 14.75 40.30
CA THR A 310 -5.06 14.36 38.93
C THR A 310 -4.78 15.47 37.92
N PHE A 311 -5.05 16.73 38.30
CA PHE A 311 -4.68 17.90 37.51
C PHE A 311 -3.17 17.94 37.27
N ALA A 312 -2.41 17.87 38.36
CA ALA A 312 -0.95 17.94 38.31
C ALA A 312 -0.37 16.84 37.42
N ARG A 313 -0.85 15.59 37.55
CA ARG A 313 -0.37 14.48 36.71
C ARG A 313 -0.57 14.76 35.22
N LEU A 314 -1.76 15.21 34.80
CA LEU A 314 -2.04 15.49 33.38
C LEU A 314 -1.08 16.55 32.82
N TRP A 315 -0.82 17.62 33.57
CA TRP A 315 0.04 18.71 33.11
C TRP A 315 1.52 18.42 33.28
N THR A 316 1.92 17.56 34.23
CA THR A 316 3.25 16.94 34.25
C THR A 316 3.49 16.10 33.00
N ASP A 317 2.49 15.36 32.52
CA ASP A 317 2.63 14.59 31.28
C ASP A 317 2.88 15.52 30.07
N PHE A 318 2.20 16.67 29.99
CA PHE A 318 2.47 17.67 28.94
C PHE A 318 3.81 18.39 29.11
N GLU A 319 4.22 18.68 30.34
CA GLU A 319 5.56 19.21 30.65
C GLU A 319 6.66 18.24 30.21
N ASN A 320 6.51 16.94 30.51
CA ASN A 320 7.45 15.89 30.08
C ASN A 320 7.52 15.77 28.56
N LEU A 321 6.44 16.12 27.86
CA LEU A 321 6.44 16.20 26.39
C LEU A 321 7.11 17.46 25.86
N GLY A 322 7.46 18.43 26.70
CA GLY A 322 8.06 19.71 26.34
C GLY A 322 7.05 20.77 25.92
N VAL A 323 5.76 20.59 26.20
CA VAL A 323 4.72 21.56 25.83
C VAL A 323 4.81 22.78 26.74
N LEU A 324 4.44 22.66 28.02
CA LEU A 324 4.44 23.82 28.91
C LEU A 324 4.79 23.37 30.32
N PRO A 325 5.68 24.08 31.03
CA PRO A 325 6.01 23.73 32.40
C PRO A 325 4.79 23.80 33.31
N LEU A 326 4.68 22.83 34.22
CA LEU A 326 3.58 22.75 35.16
C LEU A 326 3.54 23.97 36.09
N GLU A 327 4.71 24.52 36.41
CA GLU A 327 4.84 25.74 37.20
C GLU A 327 4.12 26.92 36.52
N GLN A 328 4.26 27.08 35.21
CA GLN A 328 3.56 28.16 34.48
C GLN A 328 2.04 27.97 34.51
N ILE A 329 1.57 26.73 34.49
CA ILE A 329 0.15 26.41 34.59
C ILE A 329 -0.39 26.76 35.99
N ARG A 330 0.27 26.30 37.05
CA ARG A 330 -0.21 26.50 38.44
C ARG A 330 -0.24 27.97 38.84
N MET A 331 0.65 28.78 38.26
CA MET A 331 0.73 30.22 38.48
C MET A 331 -0.26 31.04 37.66
N LEU A 332 -1.10 30.41 36.81
CA LEU A 332 -2.15 31.14 36.09
C LEU A 332 -3.13 31.78 37.10
N PRO A 333 -3.38 33.11 37.01
CA PRO A 333 -4.24 33.81 37.98
C PRO A 333 -5.60 33.13 38.19
N ARG A 334 -6.23 32.69 37.09
CA ARG A 334 -7.54 32.05 37.13
C ARG A 334 -7.52 30.71 37.86
N ILE A 335 -6.46 29.91 37.74
CA ILE A 335 -6.33 28.65 38.49
C ILE A 335 -6.26 28.93 40.00
N ARG A 336 -5.50 29.96 40.41
CA ARG A 336 -5.37 30.32 41.82
C ARG A 336 -6.70 30.85 42.39
N GLU A 337 -7.43 31.66 41.63
CA GLU A 337 -8.78 32.12 41.99
C GLU A 337 -9.75 30.96 42.17
N VAL A 338 -9.81 30.04 41.21
CA VAL A 338 -10.70 28.87 41.26
C VAL A 338 -10.33 27.95 42.42
N ALA A 339 -9.05 27.81 42.74
CA ALA A 339 -8.62 27.04 43.92
C ALA A 339 -9.16 27.66 45.20
N LYS A 340 -9.09 29.00 45.35
CA LYS A 340 -9.68 29.74 46.47
C LYS A 340 -11.19 29.53 46.55
N GLU A 341 -11.89 29.68 45.44
CA GLU A 341 -13.35 29.45 45.36
C GLU A 341 -13.74 28.03 45.79
N LYS A 342 -13.01 27.02 45.31
CA LYS A 342 -13.22 25.60 45.66
C LYS A 342 -12.93 25.31 47.12
N LEU A 343 -11.87 25.90 47.67
CA LEU A 343 -11.53 25.80 49.09
C LEU A 343 -12.64 26.38 49.98
N LEU A 344 -13.07 27.61 49.70
CA LEU A 344 -14.16 28.25 50.45
C LEU A 344 -15.48 27.48 50.29
N GLY A 345 -15.78 27.01 49.08
CA GLY A 345 -16.93 26.13 48.83
C GLY A 345 -16.88 24.86 49.67
N ARG A 346 -15.72 24.19 49.74
CA ARG A 346 -15.49 23.00 50.57
C ARG A 346 -15.68 23.29 52.05
N LEU A 347 -15.15 24.41 52.54
CA LEU A 347 -15.31 24.85 53.93
C LEU A 347 -16.78 25.08 54.29
N ARG A 348 -17.52 25.75 53.41
CA ARG A 348 -18.95 26.03 53.61
C ARG A 348 -19.79 24.75 53.61
N ALA A 349 -19.50 23.82 52.70
CA ALA A 349 -20.30 22.63 52.47
C ALA A 349 -19.98 21.46 53.41
N LEU A 350 -18.70 21.19 53.68
CA LEU A 350 -18.24 19.99 54.39
C LEU A 350 -17.47 20.30 55.69
N GLY A 351 -17.15 21.57 55.96
CA GLY A 351 -16.49 21.98 57.19
C GLY A 351 -14.96 21.95 57.15
N TYR A 352 -14.34 22.28 58.30
CA TYR A 352 -12.91 22.62 58.37
C TYR A 352 -11.98 21.44 58.08
N ARG A 353 -12.35 20.22 58.46
CA ARG A 353 -11.53 19.02 58.23
C ARG A 353 -11.32 18.75 56.74
N ASP A 354 -12.40 18.68 55.97
CA ASP A 354 -12.36 18.46 54.52
C ASP A 354 -11.69 19.61 53.77
N TYR A 355 -11.96 20.84 54.20
CA TYR A 355 -11.25 22.02 53.71
C TYR A 355 -9.74 21.92 53.92
N LYS A 356 -9.28 21.55 55.12
CA LYS A 356 -7.84 21.49 55.45
C LYS A 356 -7.13 20.43 54.62
N SER A 357 -7.78 19.30 54.38
CA SER A 357 -7.29 18.26 53.47
C SER A 357 -7.09 18.79 52.04
N LEU A 358 -8.07 19.53 51.51
CA LEU A 358 -7.99 20.14 50.19
C LEU A 358 -6.94 21.27 50.12
N LEU A 359 -6.83 22.09 51.17
CA LEU A 359 -5.81 23.15 51.27
C LEU A 359 -4.41 22.57 51.20
N ASN A 360 -4.12 21.56 52.03
CA ASN A 360 -2.83 20.88 52.02
C ASN A 360 -2.53 20.30 50.62
N SER A 361 -3.54 19.71 49.97
CA SER A 361 -3.39 19.17 48.62
C SER A 361 -3.06 20.23 47.57
N TYR A 362 -3.67 21.42 47.64
CA TYR A 362 -3.33 22.52 46.73
C TYR A 362 -1.97 23.15 47.05
N ALA A 363 -1.60 23.26 48.32
CA ALA A 363 -0.31 23.79 48.76
C ALA A 363 0.86 22.85 48.44
N GLU A 364 0.71 21.53 48.61
CA GLU A 364 1.67 20.52 48.17
C GLU A 364 2.01 20.65 46.68
N LEU A 365 1.05 21.11 45.88
CA LEU A 365 1.20 21.35 44.45
C LEU A 365 1.65 22.78 44.14
N GLY A 366 1.88 23.64 45.12
CA GLY A 366 2.26 25.05 44.90
C GLY A 366 1.18 25.92 44.24
N ILE A 367 -0.08 25.47 44.22
CA ILE A 367 -1.17 26.23 43.59
C ILE A 367 -1.57 27.43 44.46
N VAL A 368 -1.60 27.23 45.78
CA VAL A 368 -1.91 28.25 46.78
C VAL A 368 -0.87 28.27 47.90
N ASP A 369 -0.74 29.41 48.56
CA ASP A 369 0.01 29.53 49.80
C ASP A 369 -0.91 29.29 51.02
N ILE A 370 -0.45 28.51 52.01
CA ILE A 370 -1.27 28.14 53.16
C ILE A 370 -1.59 29.36 54.02
N ASP A 371 -0.60 30.23 54.26
CA ASP A 371 -0.74 31.36 55.16
C ASP A 371 -1.65 32.43 54.55
N GLU A 372 -1.51 32.67 53.25
CA GLU A 372 -2.42 33.52 52.48
C GLU A 372 -3.87 33.05 52.65
N ILE A 373 -4.14 31.77 52.46
CA ILE A 373 -5.49 31.21 52.52
C ILE A 373 -6.05 31.21 53.95
N GLU A 374 -5.26 30.82 54.95
CA GLU A 374 -5.71 30.77 56.35
C GLU A 374 -5.91 32.17 56.97
N SER A 375 -5.30 33.21 56.38
CA SER A 375 -5.53 34.60 56.77
C SER A 375 -6.84 35.20 56.25
N MET A 376 -7.55 34.50 55.34
CA MET A 376 -8.80 34.99 54.79
C MET A 376 -9.88 35.10 55.89
N PRO A 377 -10.60 36.24 55.98
CA PRO A 377 -11.58 36.47 57.06
C PRO A 377 -12.64 35.35 57.20
N GLU A 378 -13.14 34.83 56.07
CA GLU A 378 -14.13 33.76 56.04
C GLU A 378 -13.61 32.43 56.66
N VAL A 379 -12.32 32.14 56.46
CA VAL A 379 -11.67 30.95 57.04
C VAL A 379 -11.46 31.14 58.54
N ALA A 380 -10.94 32.30 58.95
CA ALA A 380 -10.67 32.63 60.34
C ALA A 380 -11.94 32.55 61.21
N GLU A 381 -13.07 33.06 60.70
CA GLU A 381 -14.37 33.02 61.41
C GLU A 381 -14.86 31.58 61.63
N ARG A 382 -14.73 30.72 60.61
CA ARG A 382 -15.16 29.31 60.66
C ARG A 382 -14.26 28.48 61.58
N ARG A 383 -12.95 28.74 61.60
CA ARG A 383 -12.00 28.06 62.49
C ARG A 383 -12.35 28.24 63.97
N GLY A 384 -12.79 29.44 64.36
CA GLY A 384 -13.21 29.74 65.73
C GLY A 384 -14.52 29.08 66.17
N LYS A 385 -15.32 28.54 65.23
CA LYS A 385 -16.61 27.88 65.49
C LYS A 385 -16.54 26.35 65.46
N SER A 386 -15.39 25.78 65.15
CA SER A 386 -15.22 24.35 64.85
C SER A 386 -14.53 23.55 65.97
N TYR A 387 -14.50 24.09 67.19
CA TYR A 387 -14.02 23.43 68.42
C TYR A 387 -15.16 22.89 69.27
#